data_AF-A0A812V1I7-F1
#
_entry.id   AF-A0A812V1I7-F1
#
_cell.length_a   1.000
_cell.length_b   1.000
_cell.length_c   1.000
_cell.angle_alpha   90.00
_cell.angle_beta   90.00
_cell.angle_gamma   90.00
#
_symmetry.space_group_name_H-M   'P 1'
#
loop_
_entity.id
_entity.type
_entity.pdbx_description
1 polymer ?
#
loop_
_entity_poly.entity_id
_entity_poly.type
_entity_poly.pdbx_seq_one_letter_code
_entity_poly.pdbx_strand_id
1 'polypeptide(L)'
;MYTELATMYAKYKPKMLMDFIKMNIQKLNIPKLINACERHYHWEHAVFLYTHYDEFDQAANTMMAGDLQDLQIPEYRVHLTACCTGQQLTTMSLCSSPC
;
A
#
# COMPACT_ATOMS: atom_id res chain seq x y z
N MET A 1 16.84 -0.43 17.85
CA MET A 1 16.35 0.13 16.57
C MET A 1 14.82 -0.06 16.49
N TYR A 2 14.04 0.96 16.11
CA TYR A 2 12.56 0.85 16.03
C TYR A 2 12.07 -0.03 14.88
N THR A 3 12.85 -0.11 13.80
CA THR A 3 12.52 -0.85 12.57
C THR A 3 12.58 -2.36 12.74
N GLU A 4 13.52 -2.88 13.52
CA GLU A 4 13.61 -4.32 13.83
C GLU A 4 12.44 -4.76 14.70
N LEU A 5 12.03 -3.93 15.65
CA LEU A 5 10.85 -4.17 16.47
C LEU A 5 9.58 -4.20 15.61
N ALA A 6 9.42 -3.27 14.66
CA ALA A 6 8.32 -3.27 13.71
C ALA A 6 8.28 -4.56 12.86
N THR A 7 9.45 -5.03 12.42
CA THR A 7 9.57 -6.29 11.67
C THR A 7 9.14 -7.49 12.52
N MET A 8 9.48 -7.49 13.81
CA MET A 8 9.03 -8.51 14.75
C MET A 8 7.50 -8.46 14.94
N TYR A 9 6.92 -7.27 15.07
CA TYR A 9 5.47 -7.11 15.18
C TYR A 9 4.72 -7.61 13.93
N ALA A 10 5.28 -7.40 12.73
CA ALA A 10 4.72 -7.94 11.49
C ALA A 10 4.61 -9.47 11.53
N LYS A 11 5.56 -10.16 12.16
CA LYS A 11 5.54 -11.63 12.25
C LYS A 11 4.59 -12.17 13.33
N TYR A 12 4.54 -11.51 14.49
CA TYR A 12 3.86 -12.09 15.67
C TYR A 12 2.52 -11.44 16.00
N LYS A 13 2.34 -10.14 15.76
CA LYS A 13 1.15 -9.37 16.19
C LYS A 13 0.83 -8.22 15.22
N PRO A 14 0.21 -8.50 14.05
CA PRO A 14 -0.13 -7.46 13.08
C PRO A 14 -1.13 -6.43 13.63
N LYS A 15 -2.04 -6.83 14.53
CA LYS A 15 -3.00 -5.91 15.16
C LYS A 15 -2.32 -4.76 15.94
N MET A 16 -1.19 -5.03 16.58
CA MET A 16 -0.41 -4.04 17.34
C MET A 16 0.58 -3.26 16.45
N LEU A 17 0.90 -3.80 15.27
CA LEU A 17 1.82 -3.19 14.34
C LEU A 17 1.27 -1.84 13.84
N MET A 18 -0.02 -1.77 13.49
CA MET A 18 -0.64 -0.54 12.99
C MET A 18 -0.49 0.63 13.97
N ASP A 19 -0.79 0.39 15.26
CA ASP A 19 -0.66 1.42 16.31
C ASP A 19 0.80 1.82 16.54
N PHE A 20 1.72 0.84 16.51
CA PHE A 20 3.15 1.09 16.63
C PHE A 20 3.68 1.96 15.49
N ILE A 21 3.25 1.69 14.25
CA ILE A 21 3.61 2.49 13.08
C ILE A 21 3.12 3.91 13.27
N LYS A 22 1.81 4.11 13.52
CA LYS A 22 1.20 5.44 13.71
C LYS A 22 1.93 6.30 14.74
N MET A 23 2.36 5.72 15.86
CA MET A 23 3.06 6.46 16.91
C MET A 23 4.53 6.78 16.57
N ASN A 24 5.17 6.00 15.69
CA ASN A 24 6.62 6.07 15.46
C ASN A 24 7.03 6.36 14.00
N ILE A 25 6.11 6.78 13.12
CA ILE A 25 6.39 7.03 11.68
C ILE A 25 7.66 7.86 11.46
N GLN A 26 7.84 8.95 12.22
CA GLN A 26 8.97 9.88 12.06
C GLN A 26 10.35 9.27 12.36
N LYS A 27 10.40 8.16 13.11
CA LYS A 27 11.65 7.52 13.58
C LYS A 27 11.92 6.18 12.89
N LEU A 28 11.05 5.78 11.97
CA LEU A 28 11.13 4.50 11.26
C LEU A 28 11.78 4.68 9.88
N ASN A 29 12.56 3.69 9.47
CA ASN A 29 13.00 3.57 8.09
C ASN A 29 11.86 2.96 7.26
N ILE A 30 11.01 3.83 6.70
CA ILE A 30 9.82 3.49 5.92
C ILE A 30 10.09 2.45 4.82
N PRO A 31 11.08 2.61 3.91
CA PRO A 31 11.30 1.64 2.82
C PRO A 31 11.71 0.25 3.33
N LYS A 32 12.45 0.16 4.45
CA LYS A 32 12.81 -1.12 5.05
C LYS A 32 11.58 -1.83 5.63
N LEU A 33 10.66 -1.06 6.21
CA LEU A 33 9.43 -1.59 6.79
C LEU A 33 8.44 -2.02 5.71
N ILE A 34 8.33 -1.27 4.61
CA ILE A 34 7.52 -1.63 3.44
C ILE A 34 7.92 -3.02 2.93
N ASN A 35 9.21 -3.26 2.68
CA ASN A 35 9.70 -4.56 2.21
C ASN A 35 9.40 -5.68 3.24
N ALA A 36 9.48 -5.39 4.55
CA ALA A 36 9.10 -6.36 5.57
C ALA A 36 7.59 -6.64 5.57
N CYS A 37 6.74 -5.63 5.37
CA CYS A 37 5.29 -5.77 5.26
C CYS A 37 4.90 -6.58 4.01
N GLU A 38 5.53 -6.31 2.86
CA GLU A 38 5.30 -7.05 1.62
C GLU A 38 5.67 -8.54 1.74
N ARG A 39 6.83 -8.85 2.37
CA ARG A 39 7.24 -10.25 2.61
C ARG A 39 6.29 -11.04 3.49
N HIS A 40 5.53 -10.36 4.34
CA HIS A 40 4.57 -10.96 5.26
C HIS A 40 3.12 -10.77 4.81
N TYR A 41 2.89 -10.27 3.60
CA TYR A 41 1.57 -10.04 3.01
C TYR A 41 0.66 -9.10 3.84
N HIS A 42 1.26 -8.11 4.52
CA HIS A 42 0.52 -7.10 5.30
C HIS A 42 0.17 -5.88 4.46
N TRP A 43 -0.72 -6.05 3.48
CA TRP A 43 -1.07 -5.03 2.49
C TRP A 43 -1.68 -3.77 3.10
N GLU A 44 -2.52 -3.90 4.14
CA GLU A 44 -3.11 -2.75 4.85
C GLU A 44 -2.05 -1.79 5.41
N HIS A 45 -1.00 -2.36 6.01
CA HIS A 45 0.10 -1.61 6.61
C HIS A 45 1.01 -1.02 5.54
N ALA A 46 1.30 -1.80 4.48
CA ALA A 46 2.13 -1.35 3.36
C ALA A 46 1.52 -0.12 2.68
N VAL A 47 0.21 -0.11 2.40
CA VAL A 47 -0.45 1.05 1.79
C VAL A 47 -0.49 2.25 2.70
N PHE A 48 -0.72 2.05 4.00
CA PHE A 48 -0.62 3.13 4.97
C PHE A 48 0.77 3.78 4.94
N LEU A 49 1.83 2.97 4.86
CA LEU A 49 3.22 3.43 4.74
C LEU A 49 3.48 4.15 3.42
N TYR A 50 2.99 3.64 2.28
CA TYR A 50 3.14 4.30 0.98
C TYR A 50 2.43 5.66 0.92
N THR A 51 1.24 5.77 1.51
CA THR A 51 0.49 7.02 1.60
C THR A 51 1.26 8.07 2.41
N HIS A 52 1.90 7.63 3.51
CA HIS A 52 2.77 8.49 4.31
C HIS A 52 4.09 8.86 3.64
N TYR A 53 4.49 8.13 2.60
CA TYR A 53 5.71 8.36 1.83
C TYR A 53 5.45 9.08 0.49
N ASP A 54 4.21 9.52 0.25
CA ASP A 54 3.74 10.16 -1.00
C ASP A 54 3.90 9.29 -2.28
N GLU A 55 4.10 7.98 -2.13
CA GLU A 55 4.28 7.02 -3.24
C GLU A 55 2.95 6.33 -3.59
N PHE A 56 2.01 7.09 -4.17
CA PHE A 56 0.66 6.62 -4.48
C PHE A 56 0.63 5.54 -5.57
N ASP A 57 1.53 5.59 -6.55
CA ASP A 57 1.60 4.61 -7.64
C ASP A 57 1.98 3.22 -7.12
N GLN A 58 2.92 3.15 -6.18
CA GLN A 58 3.29 1.90 -5.50
C GLN A 58 2.17 1.40 -4.59
N ALA A 59 1.42 2.30 -3.94
CA ALA A 59 0.22 1.94 -3.18
C ALA A 59 -0.85 1.29 -4.08
N ALA A 60 -1.09 1.84 -5.28
CA ALA A 60 -2.02 1.25 -6.25
C ALA A 60 -1.53 -0.13 -6.72
N ASN A 61 -0.24 -0.27 -7.02
CA ASN A 61 0.32 -1.53 -7.50
C ASN A 61 0.27 -2.63 -6.43
N THR A 62 0.56 -2.29 -5.17
CA THR A 62 0.45 -3.24 -4.05
C THR A 62 -1.00 -3.63 -3.77
N MET A 63 -1.97 -2.74 -4.00
CA MET A 63 -3.41 -3.07 -3.94
C MET A 63 -3.88 -3.98 -5.08
N MET A 64 -3.29 -3.86 -6.27
CA MET A 64 -3.59 -4.76 -7.39
C MET A 64 -2.95 -6.13 -7.21
N ALA A 65 -1.77 -6.20 -6.57
CA ALA A 65 -1.04 -7.43 -6.32
C ALA A 65 -1.55 -8.22 -5.11
N GLY A 66 -2.06 -7.53 -4.08
CA GLY A 66 -2.66 -8.17 -2.92
C GLY A 66 -4.06 -8.70 -3.26
N ASP A 67 -4.27 -10.01 -3.13
CA ASP A 67 -5.57 -10.63 -3.32
C ASP A 67 -6.67 -9.86 -2.57
N LEU A 68 -7.70 -9.48 -3.32
CA LEU A 68 -8.72 -8.46 -3.03
C LEU A 68 -9.72 -8.84 -1.92
N GLN A 69 -9.31 -9.60 -0.90
CA GLN A 69 -10.24 -10.35 -0.04
C GLN A 69 -10.46 -9.79 1.36
N ASP A 70 -9.61 -8.89 1.88
CA ASP A 70 -9.74 -8.44 3.29
C ASP A 70 -9.75 -6.91 3.50
N LEU A 71 -9.71 -6.11 2.43
CA LEU A 71 -9.66 -4.66 2.58
C LEU A 71 -11.01 -4.04 2.95
N GLN A 72 -11.32 -4.09 4.23
CA GLN A 72 -12.33 -3.29 4.90
C GLN A 72 -11.79 -1.86 5.08
N ILE A 73 -11.48 -1.15 3.99
CA ILE A 73 -11.08 0.25 4.05
C ILE A 73 -11.91 1.05 3.01
N PRO A 74 -13.03 1.68 3.42
CA PRO A 74 -13.87 2.44 2.50
C PRO A 74 -13.28 3.80 2.06
N GLU A 75 -12.30 4.35 2.78
CA GLU A 75 -11.88 5.75 2.56
C GLU A 75 -10.74 5.97 1.55
N TYR A 76 -9.89 4.98 1.29
CA TYR A 76 -8.71 5.15 0.40
C TYR A 76 -8.97 4.79 -1.07
N ARG A 77 -10.10 4.15 -1.39
CA ARG A 77 -10.50 3.86 -2.79
C ARG A 77 -10.65 5.11 -3.64
N VAL A 78 -11.09 6.22 -3.04
CA VAL A 78 -11.48 7.43 -3.79
C VAL A 78 -10.28 8.15 -4.38
N HIS A 79 -9.12 8.09 -3.71
CA HIS A 79 -7.89 8.73 -4.19
C HIS A 79 -7.11 7.88 -5.22
N LEU A 80 -7.05 6.55 -5.05
CA LEU A 80 -6.34 5.68 -6.00
C LEU A 80 -7.11 5.47 -7.31
N THR A 81 -8.45 5.45 -7.28
CA THR A 81 -9.28 5.30 -8.49
C THR A 81 -9.13 6.51 -9.43
N ALA A 82 -8.90 7.71 -8.89
CA ALA A 82 -8.68 8.91 -9.69
C ALA A 82 -7.36 8.87 -10.49
N CYS A 83 -6.33 8.16 -10.00
CA CYS A 83 -5.07 7.98 -10.73
C CYS A 83 -5.19 6.87 -11.80
N CYS A 84 -5.89 5.77 -11.49
CA CYS A 84 -6.08 4.66 -12.44
C CYS A 84 -6.96 5.00 -13.66
N THR A 85 -7.88 5.97 -13.58
CA THR A 85 -8.63 6.44 -14.76
C THR A 85 -7.77 7.18 -15.78
N GLY A 86 -6.53 7.54 -15.44
CA GLY A 86 -5.61 8.23 -16.34
C GLY A 86 -4.65 7.33 -17.14
N GLN A 87 -4.50 6.04 -16.80
CA GLN A 87 -3.36 5.26 -17.34
C GLN A 87 -3.64 3.84 -17.82
N GLN A 88 -4.88 3.33 -17.77
CA GLN A 88 -5.17 1.93 -18.12
C GLN A 88 -6.14 1.69 -19.30
N LEU A 89 -6.43 2.70 -20.14
CA LEU A 89 -7.21 2.52 -21.37
C LEU A 89 -6.40 2.32 -22.66
N THR A 90 -5.06 2.29 -22.63
CA THR A 90 -4.27 2.28 -23.87
C THR A 90 -3.68 0.93 -24.30
N THR A 91 -3.92 -0.16 -23.56
CA THR A 91 -3.49 -1.48 -24.03
C THR A 91 -4.67 -2.45 -24.07
N MET A 92 -5.17 -2.62 -25.29
CA MET A 92 -6.07 -3.68 -25.78
C MET A 92 -7.51 -3.25 -26.09
N SER A 93 -7.68 -2.45 -27.15
CA SER A 93 -8.40 -2.92 -28.35
C SER A 93 -8.27 -1.90 -29.49
N LEU A 94 -8.08 -2.44 -30.68
CA LEU A 94 -7.81 -1.74 -31.92
C LEU A 94 -8.96 -0.83 -32.36
N CYS A 95 -8.60 0.11 -33.24
CA CYS A 95 -9.43 0.61 -34.35
C CYS A 95 -10.57 1.60 -34.05
N SER A 96 -10.42 2.73 -34.73
CA SER A 96 -11.46 3.53 -35.41
C SER A 96 -12.01 4.75 -34.69
N SER A 97 -11.30 5.86 -34.94
CA SER A 97 -11.86 7.12 -35.45
C SER A 97 -12.52 8.09 -34.46
N PRO A 98 -12.52 9.40 -34.81
CA PRO A 98 -12.53 10.49 -33.85
C PRO A 98 -13.93 11.02 -33.59
N CYS A 99 -14.22 11.32 -32.32
CA CYS A 99 -15.19 12.31 -31.87
C CYS A 99 -14.70 12.81 -30.51
#